data_AF-A0A2Z4RHR9-F1
#
_entry.id   AF-A0A2Z4RHR9-F1
#
_cell.length_a   1.000
_cell.length_b   1.000
_cell.length_c   1.000
_cell.angle_alpha   90.00
_cell.angle_beta   90.00
_cell.angle_gamma   90.00
#
_symmetry.space_group_name_H-M   'P 1'
#
loop_
_entity.id
_entity.type
_entity.pdbx_description
1 polymer ?
#
loop_
_entity_poly.entity_id
_entity_poly.type
_entity_poly.pdbx_seq_one_letter_code
_entity_poly.pdbx_strand_id
1 'polypeptide(L)'
;MHEFTHGDKKVAFTVLSGEVLGSEKMSETRITTTGGGATAGSVGANGQPVRVSSESIINHEFWIRTADGVEHDVKLRGVDIPLRAGQQVSLFSALRKDGKAPVPAVLHNHSAAKRWVVRDAAALNQELALVDFKWSSLWIAFALLFGVGFASPALGLVVFILYIFYQCYQASKRRRRLISDLNAFLDKLSPQMANPVQPQVNPFEAMLKASGINLSEAQVQTISMQFELPVEVQVAAPVQQAPVQAPVEAPNPVLDSNGVRRALSRKGSK
;
A
#
# COMPACT_ATOMS: atom_id res chain seq x y z
N MET A 1 -12.41 -11.60 1.21
CA MET A 1 -11.29 -11.73 0.24
C MET A 1 -11.90 -11.79 -1.15
N HIS A 2 -11.46 -10.94 -2.07
CA HIS A 2 -12.01 -10.89 -3.43
C HIS A 2 -10.97 -11.35 -4.44
N GLU A 3 -11.33 -12.27 -5.34
CA GLU A 3 -10.43 -12.77 -6.38
C GLU A 3 -10.75 -12.15 -7.74
N PHE A 4 -9.72 -11.64 -8.40
CA PHE A 4 -9.77 -11.20 -9.79
C PHE A 4 -9.03 -12.22 -10.67
N THR A 5 -9.72 -12.74 -11.68
CA THR A 5 -9.15 -13.68 -12.65
C THR A 5 -9.18 -13.05 -14.05
N HIS A 6 -8.03 -13.04 -14.73
CA HIS A 6 -7.92 -12.59 -16.12
C HIS A 6 -6.96 -13.51 -16.88
N GLY A 7 -7.52 -14.33 -17.77
CA GLY A 7 -6.79 -15.44 -18.40
C GLY A 7 -6.25 -16.40 -17.35
N ASP A 8 -4.94 -16.67 -17.39
CA ASP A 8 -4.27 -17.60 -16.47
C ASP A 8 -3.82 -16.94 -15.14
N LYS A 9 -4.11 -15.64 -14.96
CA LYS A 9 -3.64 -14.89 -13.78
C LYS A 9 -4.75 -14.66 -12.78
N LYS A 10 -4.46 -14.99 -11.52
CA LYS A 10 -5.29 -14.73 -10.35
C LYS A 10 -4.60 -13.72 -9.45
N VAL A 11 -5.34 -12.70 -9.03
CA VAL A 11 -4.92 -11.70 -8.04
C VAL A 11 -5.97 -11.66 -6.94
N ALA A 12 -5.54 -11.83 -5.70
CA ALA A 12 -6.41 -11.71 -4.55
C ALA A 12 -6.34 -10.28 -3.98
N PHE A 13 -7.48 -9.76 -3.56
CA PHE A 13 -7.63 -8.47 -2.92
C PHE A 13 -8.12 -8.65 -1.49
N THR A 14 -7.49 -7.89 -0.60
CA THR A 14 -7.89 -7.76 0.80
C THR A 14 -8.43 -6.36 1.05
N VAL A 15 -9.31 -6.25 2.05
CA VAL A 15 -9.96 -5.01 2.44
C VAL A 15 -9.64 -4.75 3.90
N LEU A 16 -9.07 -3.58 4.17
CA LEU A 16 -8.83 -3.08 5.52
C LEU A 16 -9.82 -1.95 5.78
N SER A 17 -10.80 -2.17 6.65
CA SER A 17 -11.83 -1.19 6.97
C SER A 17 -11.76 -0.78 8.43
N GLY A 18 -11.91 0.51 8.72
CA GLY A 18 -11.85 1.00 10.08
C GLY A 18 -11.80 2.51 10.18
N GLU A 19 -11.54 2.98 11.39
CA GLU A 19 -11.51 4.40 11.74
C GLU A 19 -10.08 4.92 11.61
N VAL A 20 -9.92 6.08 10.97
CA VAL A 20 -8.64 6.77 10.94
C VAL A 20 -8.36 7.36 12.32
N LEU A 21 -7.26 6.96 12.96
CA LEU A 21 -6.85 7.52 14.26
C LEU A 21 -6.07 8.83 14.09
N GLY A 22 -5.24 8.89 13.06
CA GLY A 22 -4.38 10.02 12.78
C GLY A 22 -3.76 9.91 11.39
N SER A 23 -3.27 11.03 10.87
CA SER A 23 -2.62 11.11 9.58
C SER A 23 -1.48 12.12 9.60
N GLU A 24 -0.35 11.76 9.02
CA GLU A 24 0.85 12.57 8.89
C GLU A 24 1.25 12.70 7.42
N LYS A 25 1.61 13.91 7.00
CA LYS A 25 2.03 14.20 5.62
C LYS A 25 3.40 14.84 5.62
N MET A 26 4.29 14.25 4.83
CA MET A 26 5.65 14.74 4.62
C MET A 26 5.89 15.00 3.14
N SER A 27 6.48 16.14 2.80
CA SER A 27 6.92 16.44 1.43
C SER A 27 8.41 16.21 1.27
N GLU A 28 8.80 15.34 0.34
CA GLU A 28 10.18 15.10 -0.08
C GLU A 28 10.46 15.87 -1.37
N THR A 29 11.45 16.77 -1.39
CA THR A 29 11.86 17.47 -2.61
C THR A 29 13.16 16.87 -3.15
N ARG A 30 13.10 16.33 -4.37
CA ARG A 30 14.25 15.78 -5.09
C ARG A 30 14.71 16.76 -6.16
N ILE A 31 15.96 17.22 -6.03
CA ILE A 31 16.60 18.10 -6.99
C ILE A 31 17.59 17.28 -7.82
N THR A 32 17.42 17.30 -9.14
CA THR A 32 18.34 16.66 -10.09
C THR A 32 18.93 17.75 -10.98
N THR A 33 20.26 17.82 -11.00
CA THR A 33 20.99 18.76 -11.84
C THR A 33 21.71 17.98 -12.93
N THR A 34 21.45 18.32 -14.19
CA THR A 34 22.06 17.69 -15.36
C THR A 34 22.83 18.76 -16.14
N GLY A 35 24.15 18.59 -16.29
CA GLY A 35 25.04 19.53 -16.98
C GLY A 35 25.88 20.39 -16.02
N GLY A 36 27.04 20.86 -16.51
CA GLY A 36 28.00 21.66 -15.75
C GLY A 36 29.43 21.10 -15.80
N GLY A 37 29.96 20.87 -17.00
CA GLY A 37 31.38 20.56 -17.20
C GLY A 37 32.02 21.63 -18.07
N ALA A 38 32.76 22.56 -17.46
CA ALA A 38 33.65 23.45 -18.22
C ALA A 38 34.97 22.70 -18.43
N THR A 39 35.30 22.36 -19.68
CA THR A 39 36.67 21.97 -20.02
C THR A 39 37.52 23.25 -20.05
N ALA A 40 38.35 23.43 -19.03
CA ALA A 40 39.33 24.51 -18.99
C ALA A 40 40.31 24.33 -20.17
N GLY A 41 40.27 25.24 -21.15
CA GLY A 41 41.27 25.26 -22.22
C GLY A 41 40.82 25.84 -23.57
N SER A 42 39.51 26.06 -23.80
CA SER A 42 39.04 26.64 -25.07
C SER A 42 38.48 28.03 -24.86
N VAL A 43 39.22 29.05 -25.30
CA VAL A 43 38.70 30.41 -25.52
C VAL A 43 37.62 30.29 -26.60
N GLY A 44 36.35 30.29 -26.19
CA GLY A 44 35.17 30.11 -27.06
C GLY A 44 34.26 28.93 -26.72
N ALA A 45 34.42 28.27 -25.57
CA ALA A 45 33.58 27.13 -25.19
C ALA A 45 32.12 27.55 -24.93
N ASN A 46 31.23 27.20 -25.87
CA ASN A 46 29.78 27.16 -25.65
C ASN A 46 29.46 26.17 -24.52
N GLY A 47 29.36 26.67 -23.28
CA GLY A 47 29.00 25.88 -22.12
C GLY A 47 27.61 25.28 -22.28
N GLN A 48 27.48 23.97 -22.07
CA GLN A 48 26.18 23.30 -22.02
C GLN A 48 25.36 23.90 -20.87
N PRO A 49 24.12 24.36 -21.12
CA PRO A 49 23.30 24.96 -20.08
C PRO A 49 22.99 23.92 -19.00
N VAL A 50 23.24 24.29 -17.74
CA VAL A 50 22.87 23.48 -16.57
C VAL A 50 21.34 23.41 -16.51
N ARG A 51 20.78 22.21 -16.60
CA ARG A 51 19.36 21.97 -16.37
C ARG A 51 19.14 21.51 -14.94
N VAL A 52 18.41 22.29 -14.17
CA VAL A 52 17.95 21.92 -12.82
C VAL A 52 16.49 21.51 -12.93
N SER A 53 16.17 20.30 -12.52
CA SER A 53 14.80 19.80 -12.39
C SER A 53 14.54 19.46 -10.93
N SER A 54 13.41 19.92 -10.38
CA SER A 54 12.98 19.63 -9.02
C SER A 54 11.64 18.91 -9.07
N GLU A 55 11.50 17.85 -8.28
CA GLU A 55 10.27 17.08 -8.11
C GLU A 55 9.91 17.03 -6.62
N SER A 56 8.65 17.30 -6.26
CA SER A 56 8.17 17.19 -4.89
C SER A 56 7.22 15.99 -4.78
N ILE A 57 7.53 15.06 -3.88
CA ILE A 57 6.80 13.82 -3.66
C ILE A 57 6.19 13.87 -2.26
N ILE A 58 4.88 13.67 -2.16
CA ILE A 58 4.18 13.63 -0.87
C ILE A 58 4.17 12.19 -0.36
N ASN A 59 4.71 11.98 0.83
CA ASN A 59 4.59 10.76 1.61
C ASN A 59 3.48 10.97 2.64
N HIS A 60 2.49 10.08 2.66
CA HIS A 60 1.32 10.17 3.52
C HIS A 60 1.21 8.89 4.35
N GLU A 61 1.30 9.03 5.66
CA GLU A 61 1.18 7.95 6.63
C GLU A 61 -0.07 8.15 7.48
N PHE A 62 -0.81 7.09 7.77
CA PHE A 62 -1.97 7.15 8.65
C PHE A 62 -2.26 5.79 9.28
N TRP A 63 -3.00 5.80 10.38
CA TRP A 63 -3.35 4.61 11.14
C TRP A 63 -4.84 4.33 11.04
N ILE A 64 -5.19 3.08 10.72
CA ILE A 64 -6.57 2.59 10.72
C ILE A 64 -6.75 1.65 11.92
N ARG A 65 -7.76 1.92 12.75
CA ARG A 65 -8.24 1.00 13.77
C ARG A 65 -9.39 0.16 13.21
N THR A 66 -9.17 -1.14 13.06
CA THR A 66 -10.21 -2.10 12.64
C THR A 66 -11.26 -2.31 13.72
N ALA A 67 -12.39 -2.92 13.36
CA ALA A 67 -13.46 -3.27 14.30
C ALA A 67 -12.98 -4.18 15.44
N ASP A 68 -11.94 -4.98 15.19
CA ASP A 68 -11.31 -5.84 16.18
C ASP A 68 -10.40 -5.08 17.17
N GLY A 69 -10.31 -3.74 17.05
CA GLY A 69 -9.48 -2.89 17.88
C GLY A 69 -8.00 -2.87 17.52
N VAL A 70 -7.60 -3.58 16.45
CA VAL A 70 -6.21 -3.64 15.98
C VAL A 70 -5.87 -2.40 15.16
N GLU A 71 -4.68 -1.86 15.39
CA GLU A 71 -4.16 -0.71 14.64
C GLU A 71 -3.26 -1.17 13.49
N HIS A 72 -3.45 -0.57 12.33
CA HIS A 72 -2.67 -0.84 11.12
C HIS A 72 -2.07 0.45 10.58
N ASP A 73 -0.74 0.47 10.41
CA ASP A 73 -0.05 1.58 9.76
C ASP A 73 -0.17 1.46 8.23
N VAL A 74 -0.54 2.56 7.57
CA VAL A 74 -0.68 2.63 6.12
C VAL A 74 0.21 3.75 5.59
N LYS A 75 1.14 3.38 4.71
CA LYS A 75 2.10 4.29 4.07
C LYS A 75 1.82 4.39 2.58
N LEU A 76 1.43 5.58 2.14
CA LEU A 76 1.18 5.92 0.75
C LEU A 76 2.22 6.93 0.25
N ARG A 77 2.63 6.81 -1.01
CA ARG A 77 3.63 7.69 -1.63
C ARG A 77 3.10 8.25 -2.93
N GLY A 78 3.32 9.54 -3.14
CA GLY A 78 2.92 10.28 -4.34
C GLY A 78 1.43 10.61 -4.42
N VAL A 79 0.66 10.44 -3.34
CA VAL A 79 -0.79 10.68 -3.32
C VAL A 79 -1.16 11.58 -2.15
N ASP A 80 -1.77 12.72 -2.47
CA ASP A 80 -2.32 13.62 -1.46
C ASP A 80 -3.80 13.31 -1.21
N ILE A 81 -4.08 12.72 -0.04
CA ILE A 81 -5.43 12.36 0.36
C ILE A 81 -5.81 13.17 1.61
N PRO A 82 -6.89 13.94 1.60
CA PRO A 82 -7.35 14.65 2.80
C PRO A 82 -8.08 13.66 3.72
N LEU A 83 -7.34 13.06 4.65
CA LEU A 83 -7.89 12.25 5.73
C LEU A 83 -7.89 13.05 7.04
N ARG A 84 -8.86 12.77 7.91
CA ARG A 84 -8.93 13.31 9.27
C ARG A 84 -9.20 12.18 10.25
N ALA A 85 -8.75 12.35 11.49
CA ALA A 85 -9.08 11.45 12.57
C ALA A 85 -10.61 11.33 12.74
N GLY A 86 -11.10 10.14 13.10
CA GLY A 86 -12.52 9.83 13.26
C GLY A 86 -13.27 9.47 11.97
N GLN A 87 -12.60 9.49 10.81
CA GLN A 87 -13.25 9.14 9.55
C GLN A 87 -13.24 7.62 9.31
N GLN A 88 -14.36 7.08 8.84
CA GLN A 88 -14.45 5.69 8.41
C GLN A 88 -13.92 5.52 7.00
N VAL A 89 -12.94 4.62 6.85
CA VAL A 89 -12.29 4.35 5.56
C VAL A 89 -12.23 2.85 5.28
N SER A 90 -12.16 2.51 4.00
CA SER A 90 -11.82 1.16 3.51
C SER A 90 -10.69 1.25 2.49
N LEU A 91 -9.59 0.58 2.80
CA LEU A 91 -8.42 0.45 1.94
C LEU A 91 -8.42 -0.90 1.23
N PHE A 92 -8.32 -0.86 -0.09
CA PHE A 92 -8.22 -2.03 -0.95
C PHE A 92 -6.77 -2.26 -1.33
N SER A 93 -6.29 -3.46 -1.01
CA SER A 93 -4.91 -3.83 -1.29
C SER A 93 -4.86 -5.13 -2.08
N ALA A 94 -4.05 -5.15 -3.13
CA ALA A 94 -3.77 -6.34 -3.90
C ALA A 94 -2.69 -7.16 -3.19
N LEU A 95 -2.94 -8.45 -3.02
CA LEU A 95 -1.98 -9.39 -2.47
C LEU A 95 -0.97 -9.80 -3.54
N ARG A 96 0.31 -9.68 -3.20
CA ARG A 96 1.41 -10.15 -4.06
C ARG A 96 1.54 -11.67 -3.92
N LYS A 97 1.82 -12.35 -5.03
CA LYS A 97 2.13 -13.80 -5.01
C LYS A 97 3.40 -14.11 -4.23
N ASP A 98 4.31 -13.14 -4.11
CA ASP A 98 5.62 -13.28 -3.47
C ASP A 98 5.57 -13.27 -1.92
N GLY A 99 4.39 -13.25 -1.30
CA GLY A 99 4.24 -13.16 0.16
C GLY A 99 4.68 -11.82 0.77
N LYS A 100 5.01 -10.83 -0.07
CA LYS A 100 5.35 -9.46 0.36
C LYS A 100 4.12 -8.67 0.80
N ALA A 101 4.35 -7.52 1.43
CA ALA A 101 3.32 -6.60 1.88
C ALA A 101 2.26 -6.32 0.79
N PRO A 102 0.97 -6.23 1.15
CA PRO A 102 -0.10 -5.89 0.22
C PRO A 102 0.13 -4.54 -0.46
N VAL A 103 -0.24 -4.43 -1.73
CA VAL A 103 -0.08 -3.21 -2.52
C VAL A 103 -1.39 -2.41 -2.48
N PRO A 104 -1.43 -1.23 -1.84
CA PRO A 104 -2.65 -0.42 -1.81
C PRO A 104 -3.00 0.09 -3.21
N ALA A 105 -4.27 -0.08 -3.58
CA ALA A 105 -4.81 0.24 -4.89
C ALA A 105 -5.84 1.39 -4.82
N VAL A 106 -6.85 1.26 -3.95
CA VAL A 106 -7.95 2.22 -3.83
C VAL A 106 -8.25 2.47 -2.37
N LEU A 107 -8.47 3.74 -2.02
CA LEU A 107 -8.96 4.14 -0.71
C LEU A 107 -10.35 4.76 -0.87
N HIS A 108 -11.31 4.29 -0.08
CA HIS A 108 -12.64 4.88 0.00
C HIS A 108 -12.83 5.50 1.39
N ASN A 109 -13.28 6.74 1.45
CA ASN A 109 -13.66 7.41 2.69
C ASN A 109 -15.18 7.51 2.72
N HIS A 110 -15.78 6.73 3.61
CA HIS A 110 -17.22 6.66 3.80
C HIS A 110 -17.76 7.94 4.42
N SER A 111 -17.02 8.56 5.33
CA SER A 111 -17.41 9.81 5.98
C SER A 111 -17.46 11.00 5.01
N ALA A 112 -16.59 11.02 4.01
CA ALA A 112 -16.54 12.07 3.00
C ALA A 112 -17.24 11.69 1.67
N ALA A 113 -17.78 10.46 1.56
CA ALA A 113 -18.32 9.87 0.33
C ALA A 113 -17.38 10.04 -0.89
N LYS A 114 -16.06 9.94 -0.66
CA LYS A 114 -15.02 10.18 -1.67
C LYS A 114 -14.12 8.96 -1.84
N ARG A 115 -13.65 8.79 -3.08
CA ARG A 115 -12.72 7.72 -3.47
C ARG A 115 -11.45 8.33 -4.02
N TRP A 116 -10.31 7.74 -3.66
CA TRP A 116 -9.01 8.05 -4.23
C TRP A 116 -8.39 6.79 -4.80
N VAL A 117 -7.93 6.89 -6.03
CA VAL A 117 -7.12 5.85 -6.66
C VAL A 117 -5.69 6.08 -6.23
N VAL A 118 -5.17 5.19 -5.39
CA VAL A 118 -3.79 5.25 -4.90
C VAL A 118 -2.83 4.78 -5.99
N ARG A 119 -3.21 3.69 -6.67
CA ARG A 119 -2.48 3.16 -7.82
C ARG A 119 -3.44 2.79 -8.92
N ASP A 120 -3.17 3.32 -10.11
CA ASP A 120 -3.89 2.93 -11.32
C ASP A 120 -3.62 1.47 -11.68
N ALA A 121 -4.55 0.86 -12.41
CA ALA A 121 -4.41 -0.51 -12.92
C ALA A 121 -3.11 -0.73 -13.72
N ALA A 122 -2.58 0.30 -14.38
CA ALA A 122 -1.30 0.22 -15.07
C ALA A 122 -0.11 0.05 -14.10
N ALA A 123 -0.07 0.85 -13.03
CA ALA A 123 0.95 0.75 -11.99
C ALA A 123 0.80 -0.58 -11.23
N LEU A 124 -0.43 -0.98 -10.93
CA LEU A 124 -0.72 -2.26 -10.27
C LEU A 124 -0.26 -3.45 -11.12
N ASN A 125 -0.48 -3.41 -12.43
CA ASN A 125 -0.01 -4.44 -13.36
C ASN A 125 1.53 -4.54 -13.40
N GLN A 126 2.24 -3.40 -13.35
CA GLN A 126 3.69 -3.38 -13.28
C GLN A 126 4.21 -3.98 -11.96
N GLU A 127 3.63 -3.59 -10.83
CA GLU A 127 4.08 -4.06 -9.51
C GLU A 127 3.72 -5.53 -9.22
N LEU A 128 2.57 -5.99 -9.71
CA LEU A 128 2.14 -7.39 -9.61
C LEU A 128 2.69 -8.28 -10.72
N ALA A 129 3.46 -7.71 -11.66
CA ALA A 129 3.96 -8.40 -12.86
C ALA A 129 2.87 -9.21 -13.59
N LEU A 130 1.69 -8.61 -13.81
CA LEU A 130 0.58 -9.34 -14.46
C LEU A 130 0.80 -9.52 -15.97
N VAL A 131 1.78 -8.87 -16.59
CA VAL A 131 2.17 -9.16 -17.98
C VAL A 131 3.66 -9.40 -18.06
N ASP A 132 4.03 -10.68 -18.05
CA ASP A 132 5.42 -11.08 -18.29
C ASP A 132 5.73 -10.94 -19.78
N PHE A 133 6.83 -10.26 -20.08
CA PHE A 133 7.33 -10.20 -21.44
C PHE A 133 7.88 -11.60 -21.81
N LYS A 134 7.20 -12.28 -22.74
CA LYS A 134 7.61 -13.61 -23.18
C LYS A 134 8.90 -13.52 -24.02
N TRP A 135 10.04 -13.79 -23.40
CA TRP A 135 11.35 -13.89 -24.06
C TRP A 135 11.37 -14.91 -25.21
N SER A 136 10.49 -15.93 -25.18
CA SER A 136 10.33 -16.86 -26.29
C SER A 136 9.95 -16.18 -27.61
N SER A 137 9.26 -15.04 -27.58
CA SER A 137 8.95 -14.27 -28.79
C SER A 137 10.19 -13.58 -29.40
N LEU A 138 11.21 -13.26 -28.61
CA LEU A 138 12.47 -12.70 -29.11
C LEU A 138 13.25 -13.77 -29.88
N TRP A 139 13.26 -15.00 -29.39
CA TRP A 139 13.93 -16.12 -30.08
C TRP A 139 13.32 -16.41 -31.45
N ILE A 140 11.99 -16.33 -31.58
CA ILE A 140 11.30 -16.48 -32.87
C ILE A 140 11.67 -15.34 -33.83
N ALA A 141 11.72 -14.10 -33.33
CA ALA A 141 12.14 -12.94 -34.12
C ALA A 141 13.59 -13.10 -34.61
N PHE A 142 14.49 -13.55 -33.73
CA PHE A 142 15.89 -13.80 -34.06
C PHE A 142 16.01 -14.92 -35.10
N ALA A 143 15.27 -16.03 -34.94
CA ALA A 143 15.25 -17.12 -35.92
C ALA A 143 14.78 -16.65 -37.32
N LEU A 144 13.77 -15.76 -37.39
CA LEU A 144 13.32 -15.16 -38.65
C LEU A 144 14.40 -14.26 -39.29
N LEU A 145 15.10 -13.47 -38.47
CA LEU A 145 16.17 -12.60 -38.95
C LEU A 145 17.33 -13.40 -39.54
N PHE A 146 17.77 -14.47 -38.89
CA PHE A 146 18.87 -15.30 -39.37
C PHE A 146 18.47 -16.24 -40.51
N GLY A 147 17.27 -16.81 -40.46
CA GLY A 147 16.78 -17.71 -41.51
C GLY A 147 16.55 -16.99 -42.85
N VAL A 148 15.77 -15.91 -42.84
CA VAL A 148 15.46 -15.15 -44.07
C VAL A 148 16.64 -14.23 -44.46
N GLY A 149 17.35 -13.68 -43.47
CA GLY A 149 18.48 -12.79 -43.69
C GLY A 149 19.68 -13.45 -44.35
N PHE A 150 19.82 -14.78 -44.25
CA PHE A 150 20.87 -15.53 -44.94
C PHE A 150 20.75 -15.42 -46.47
N ALA A 151 19.53 -15.42 -47.01
CA ALA A 151 19.28 -15.26 -48.44
C ALA A 151 19.31 -13.79 -48.89
N SER A 152 18.73 -12.90 -48.08
CA SER A 152 18.74 -11.45 -48.34
C SER A 152 18.64 -10.68 -47.02
N PRO A 153 19.72 -10.00 -46.59
CA PRO A 153 19.74 -9.27 -45.32
C PRO A 153 18.66 -8.19 -45.23
N ALA A 154 18.35 -7.53 -46.35
CA ALA A 154 17.34 -6.48 -46.41
C ALA A 154 15.92 -7.01 -46.13
N LEU A 155 15.56 -8.17 -46.71
CA LEU A 155 14.24 -8.78 -46.48
C LEU A 155 14.10 -9.32 -45.06
N GLY A 156 15.18 -9.89 -44.51
CA GLY A 156 15.21 -10.37 -43.12
C GLY A 156 14.91 -9.26 -42.10
N LEU A 157 15.50 -8.06 -42.30
CA LEU A 157 15.26 -6.90 -41.43
C LEU A 157 13.82 -6.40 -41.51
N VAL A 158 13.23 -6.33 -42.70
CA VAL A 158 11.83 -5.88 -42.87
C VAL A 158 10.85 -6.83 -42.15
N VAL A 159 11.02 -8.14 -42.33
CA VAL A 159 10.18 -9.15 -41.66
C VAL A 159 10.38 -9.10 -40.15
N PHE A 160 11.62 -8.94 -39.67
CA PHE A 160 11.93 -8.79 -38.26
C PHE A 160 11.22 -7.57 -37.65
N ILE A 161 11.35 -6.40 -38.29
CA ILE A 161 10.71 -5.16 -37.81
C ILE A 161 9.19 -5.32 -37.78
N LEU A 162 8.57 -5.81 -38.87
CA LEU A 162 7.12 -6.05 -38.92
C LEU A 162 6.65 -7.01 -37.83
N TYR A 163 7.40 -8.07 -37.56
CA TYR A 163 7.08 -9.03 -36.50
C TYR A 163 7.17 -8.41 -35.10
N ILE A 164 8.22 -7.63 -34.82
CA ILE A 164 8.36 -6.91 -33.55
C ILE A 164 7.21 -5.90 -33.37
N PHE A 165 6.88 -5.12 -34.38
CA PHE A 165 5.74 -4.20 -34.34
C PHE A 165 4.42 -4.93 -34.08
N TYR A 166 4.18 -6.05 -34.76
CA TYR A 166 2.99 -6.87 -34.56
C TYR A 166 2.91 -7.42 -33.13
N GLN A 167 4.01 -7.90 -32.57
CA GLN A 167 4.06 -8.39 -31.18
C GLN A 167 3.87 -7.27 -30.17
N CYS A 168 4.50 -6.10 -30.39
CA CYS A 168 4.28 -4.91 -29.56
C CYS A 168 2.80 -4.47 -29.59
N TYR A 169 2.16 -4.51 -30.76
CA TYR A 169 0.74 -4.19 -30.91
C TYR A 169 -0.15 -5.19 -30.17
N GLN A 170 0.08 -6.49 -30.34
CA GLN A 170 -0.62 -7.56 -29.62
C GLN A 170 -0.45 -7.43 -28.10
N ALA A 171 0.78 -7.23 -27.63
CA ALA A 171 1.09 -7.06 -26.21
C ALA A 171 0.41 -5.82 -25.63
N SER A 172 0.42 -4.70 -26.37
CA SER A 172 -0.28 -3.47 -25.99
C SER A 172 -1.79 -3.69 -25.90
N LYS A 173 -2.40 -4.37 -26.89
CA LYS A 173 -3.83 -4.69 -26.88
C LYS A 173 -4.23 -5.57 -25.70
N ARG A 174 -3.42 -6.58 -25.35
CA ARG A 174 -3.66 -7.42 -24.16
C ARG A 174 -3.55 -6.64 -22.86
N ARG A 175 -2.51 -5.79 -22.73
CA ARG A 175 -2.34 -4.89 -21.57
C ARG A 175 -3.53 -3.96 -21.40
N ARG A 176 -4.01 -3.34 -22.49
CA ARG A 176 -5.18 -2.44 -22.45
C ARG A 176 -6.44 -3.15 -21.96
N ARG A 177 -6.69 -4.39 -22.41
CA ARG A 177 -7.83 -5.19 -21.93
C ARG A 177 -7.72 -5.50 -20.45
N LEU A 178 -6.56 -5.96 -19.99
CA LEU A 178 -6.33 -6.24 -18.57
C LEU A 178 -6.54 -5.00 -17.71
N ILE A 179 -6.01 -3.84 -18.13
CA ILE A 179 -6.18 -2.56 -17.43
C ILE A 179 -7.66 -2.19 -17.37
N SER A 180 -8.40 -2.37 -18.47
CA SER A 180 -9.84 -2.09 -18.52
C SER A 180 -10.63 -3.02 -17.59
N ASP A 181 -10.35 -4.33 -17.62
CA ASP A 181 -11.05 -5.31 -16.79
C ASP A 181 -10.75 -5.11 -15.30
N LEU A 182 -9.50 -4.76 -14.97
CA LEU A 182 -9.09 -4.45 -13.61
C LEU A 182 -9.75 -3.17 -13.10
N ASN A 183 -9.82 -2.11 -13.91
CA ASN A 183 -10.56 -0.89 -13.57
C ASN A 183 -12.05 -1.20 -13.36
N ALA A 184 -12.66 -1.95 -14.28
CA ALA A 184 -14.07 -2.36 -14.15
C ALA A 184 -14.31 -3.20 -12.88
N PHE A 185 -13.35 -4.03 -12.48
CA PHE A 185 -13.43 -4.78 -11.23
C PHE A 185 -13.33 -3.87 -10.00
N LEU A 186 -12.38 -2.94 -9.98
CA LEU A 186 -12.25 -1.94 -8.92
C LEU A 186 -13.50 -1.05 -8.81
N ASP A 187 -14.17 -0.78 -9.92
CA ASP A 187 -15.41 -0.01 -9.96
C ASP A 187 -16.61 -0.83 -9.47
N LYS A 188 -16.68 -2.13 -9.81
CA LYS A 188 -17.70 -3.06 -9.27
C LYS A 188 -17.59 -3.26 -7.76
N LEU A 189 -16.38 -3.22 -7.21
CA LEU A 189 -16.21 -3.31 -5.76
C LEU A 189 -16.72 -2.04 -5.07
N SER A 190 -16.72 -0.88 -5.74
CA SER A 190 -17.10 0.41 -5.14
C SER A 190 -18.50 0.45 -4.51
N PRO A 191 -19.59 0.00 -5.16
CA PRO A 191 -20.92 -0.02 -4.54
C PRO A 191 -21.04 -1.07 -3.43
N GLN A 192 -20.27 -2.16 -3.48
CA GLN A 192 -20.23 -3.14 -2.37
C GLN A 192 -19.55 -2.57 -1.12
N MET A 193 -18.74 -1.52 -1.27
CA MET A 193 -18.10 -0.80 -0.17
C MET A 193 -19.01 0.25 0.48
N ALA A 194 -19.85 0.91 -0.31
CA ALA A 194 -20.68 2.02 0.15
C ALA A 194 -21.77 1.60 1.13
N ASN A 195 -22.13 0.32 1.15
CA ASN A 195 -22.89 -0.28 2.25
C ASN A 195 -21.89 -0.91 3.22
N PRO A 196 -21.50 -0.23 4.31
CA PRO A 196 -20.73 -0.89 5.34
C PRO A 196 -21.49 -2.15 5.75
N VAL A 197 -20.74 -3.25 5.90
CA VAL A 197 -21.18 -4.41 6.68
C VAL A 197 -21.81 -3.83 7.94
N GLN A 198 -23.13 -3.96 8.05
CA GLN A 198 -23.83 -3.57 9.26
C GLN A 198 -23.08 -4.23 10.42
N PRO A 199 -22.77 -3.49 11.50
CA PRO A 199 -22.22 -4.13 12.70
C PRO A 199 -23.11 -5.34 12.95
N GLN A 200 -22.50 -6.53 13.05
CA GLN A 200 -23.26 -7.75 13.25
C GLN A 200 -24.27 -7.46 14.36
N VAL A 201 -25.55 -7.38 13.98
CA VAL A 201 -26.62 -7.17 14.93
C VAL A 201 -26.48 -8.35 15.85
N ASN A 202 -26.15 -8.08 17.12
CA ASN A 202 -25.96 -9.13 18.12
C ASN A 202 -27.12 -10.11 17.94
N PRO A 203 -26.88 -11.43 17.80
CA PRO A 203 -27.94 -12.39 17.51
C PRO A 203 -29.10 -12.27 18.52
N PHE A 204 -28.81 -11.76 19.72
CA PHE A 204 -29.76 -11.38 20.75
C PHE A 204 -30.69 -10.21 20.36
N GLU A 205 -30.19 -9.13 19.78
CA GLU A 205 -31.02 -8.01 19.30
C GLU A 205 -31.90 -8.40 18.11
N ALA A 206 -31.38 -9.23 17.20
CA ALA A 206 -32.14 -9.76 16.07
C ALA A 206 -33.26 -10.70 16.55
N MET A 207 -32.98 -11.54 17.56
CA MET A 207 -33.96 -12.44 18.18
C MET A 207 -35.01 -11.69 19.01
N LEU A 208 -34.64 -10.60 19.67
CA LEU A 208 -35.57 -9.73 20.41
C LEU A 208 -36.51 -8.96 19.47
N LYS A 209 -36.01 -8.44 18.35
CA LYS A 209 -36.86 -7.79 17.33
C LYS A 209 -37.79 -8.78 16.63
N ALA A 210 -37.32 -9.99 16.33
CA ALA A 210 -38.13 -11.05 15.71
C ALA A 210 -39.24 -11.58 16.63
N SER A 211 -39.05 -11.50 17.96
CA SER A 211 -40.08 -11.87 18.94
C SER A 211 -41.10 -10.76 19.25
N GLY A 212 -41.01 -9.61 18.55
CA GLY A 212 -41.98 -8.51 18.68
C GLY A 212 -41.84 -7.69 19.97
N ILE A 213 -40.74 -7.85 20.71
CA ILE A 213 -40.53 -7.17 21.98
C ILE A 213 -39.76 -5.86 21.73
N ASN A 214 -40.48 -4.74 21.74
CA ASN A 214 -39.87 -3.40 21.72
C ASN A 214 -39.41 -3.03 23.14
N LEU A 215 -38.18 -3.40 23.52
CA LEU A 215 -37.56 -2.89 24.73
C LEU A 215 -36.91 -1.53 24.46
N SER A 216 -37.12 -0.58 25.38
CA SER A 216 -36.41 0.71 25.36
C SER A 216 -34.90 0.51 25.62
N GLU A 217 -34.04 1.39 25.11
CA GLU A 217 -32.58 1.32 25.28
C GLU A 217 -32.17 1.17 26.77
N ALA A 218 -32.93 1.76 27.69
CA ALA A 218 -32.71 1.65 29.13
C ALA A 218 -32.96 0.23 29.70
N GLN A 219 -33.86 -0.54 29.10
CA GLN A 219 -34.18 -1.90 29.56
C GLN A 219 -33.16 -2.93 29.05
N VAL A 220 -32.58 -2.73 27.86
CA VAL A 220 -31.50 -3.58 27.35
C VAL A 220 -30.28 -3.48 28.25
N GLN A 221 -29.93 -2.27 28.70
CA GLN A 221 -28.81 -2.02 29.61
C GLN A 221 -29.01 -2.66 31.00
N THR A 222 -30.27 -2.74 31.47
CA THR A 222 -30.61 -3.38 32.76
C THR A 222 -30.50 -4.90 32.69
N ILE A 223 -30.88 -5.51 31.56
CA ILE A 223 -30.80 -6.97 31.36
C ILE A 223 -29.34 -7.43 31.19
N SER A 224 -28.50 -6.61 30.55
CA SER A 224 -27.05 -6.90 30.43
C SER A 224 -26.32 -6.89 31.77
N MET A 225 -26.79 -6.12 32.76
CA MET A 225 -26.18 -6.06 34.11
C MET A 225 -26.58 -7.24 35.02
N GLN A 226 -27.59 -8.04 34.67
CA GLN A 226 -28.06 -9.16 35.49
C GLN A 226 -27.43 -10.52 35.11
N PHE A 227 -26.58 -10.55 34.08
CA PHE A 227 -25.87 -11.75 33.63
C PHE A 227 -24.37 -11.71 33.94
N GLU A 228 -23.99 -11.13 35.07
CA GLU A 228 -22.73 -11.44 35.76
C GLU A 228 -23.07 -12.26 37.01
N LEU A 229 -23.23 -13.57 36.86
CA LEU A 229 -23.20 -14.48 38.00
C LEU A 229 -21.72 -14.75 38.35
N PRO A 230 -21.27 -14.45 39.58
CA PRO A 230 -19.96 -14.89 40.05
C PRO A 230 -20.03 -16.38 40.35
N VAL A 231 -19.29 -17.20 39.60
CA VAL A 231 -19.00 -18.58 40.01
C VAL A 231 -17.93 -18.52 41.10
N GLU A 232 -18.39 -18.41 42.35
CA GLU A 232 -17.57 -18.50 43.55
C GLU A 232 -17.19 -19.97 43.78
N VAL A 233 -16.02 -20.38 43.30
CA VAL A 233 -15.41 -21.66 43.70
C VAL A 233 -14.69 -21.44 45.03
N GLN A 234 -15.33 -21.84 46.12
CA GLN A 234 -14.68 -21.99 47.42
C GLN A 234 -13.69 -23.16 47.37
N VAL A 235 -12.39 -22.86 47.51
CA VAL A 235 -11.41 -23.83 48.03
C VAL A 235 -10.74 -23.20 49.25
N ALA A 236 -10.86 -23.90 50.36
CA ALA A 236 -10.47 -23.48 51.68
C ALA A 236 -8.94 -23.47 51.90
N ALA A 237 -8.46 -22.34 52.44
CA ALA A 237 -7.54 -22.22 53.59
C ALA A 237 -6.02 -22.52 53.40
N PRO A 238 -5.13 -22.07 54.33
CA PRO A 238 -4.15 -21.02 54.02
C PRO A 238 -2.71 -21.32 54.48
N VAL A 239 -1.68 -20.71 53.85
CA VAL A 239 -0.32 -20.62 54.43
C VAL A 239 0.39 -19.31 54.07
N GLN A 240 0.53 -18.47 55.09
CA GLN A 240 1.64 -17.59 55.51
C GLN A 240 2.57 -16.87 54.47
N GLN A 241 2.50 -15.53 54.55
CA GLN A 241 3.58 -14.52 54.71
C GLN A 241 4.89 -14.62 53.89
N ALA A 242 5.19 -13.57 53.11
CA ALA A 242 6.26 -12.59 53.41
C ALA A 242 6.27 -11.43 52.37
N PRO A 243 6.61 -10.19 52.76
CA PRO A 243 6.67 -9.03 51.87
C PRO A 243 8.05 -8.95 51.19
N VAL A 244 8.10 -8.84 49.87
CA VAL A 244 9.35 -8.54 49.15
C VAL A 244 9.18 -7.26 48.33
N GLN A 245 10.10 -6.36 48.62
CA GLN A 245 10.22 -4.99 48.19
C GLN A 245 10.48 -4.84 46.69
N ALA A 246 10.01 -3.72 46.14
CA ALA A 246 10.31 -3.26 44.79
C ALA A 246 11.80 -2.89 44.62
N PRO A 247 12.47 -3.30 43.52
CA PRO A 247 13.78 -2.77 43.17
C PRO A 247 13.66 -1.51 42.30
N VAL A 248 13.93 -0.38 42.95
CA VAL A 248 14.85 0.70 42.53
C VAL A 248 14.93 1.05 41.03
N GLU A 249 14.36 2.20 40.75
CA GLU A 249 14.55 3.09 39.60
C GLU A 249 16.05 3.40 39.35
N ALA A 250 16.53 3.11 38.15
CA ALA A 250 17.89 3.43 37.71
C ALA A 250 17.96 4.85 37.14
N PRO A 251 19.00 5.65 37.47
CA PRO A 251 19.09 7.04 37.07
C PRO A 251 19.46 7.21 35.59
N ASN A 252 18.74 8.12 34.92
CA ASN A 252 19.00 8.60 33.56
C ASN A 252 20.42 9.19 33.43
N PRO A 253 21.24 8.77 32.43
CA PRO A 253 22.48 9.45 32.11
C PRO A 253 22.21 10.77 31.37
N VAL A 254 22.58 11.87 32.02
CA VAL A 254 22.66 13.21 31.45
C VAL A 254 23.64 13.20 30.27
N LEU A 255 23.15 13.48 29.07
CA LEU A 255 23.96 13.68 27.87
C LEU A 255 24.73 15.00 27.98
N ASP A 256 26.00 14.91 28.35
CA ASP A 256 26.97 16.01 28.33
C ASP A 256 27.28 16.44 26.88
N SER A 257 26.99 17.70 26.58
CA SER A 257 27.13 18.32 25.25
C SER A 257 28.59 18.64 24.87
N ASN A 258 29.57 18.33 25.73
CA ASN A 258 30.98 18.63 25.49
C ASN A 258 31.79 17.53 24.76
N GLY A 259 31.20 16.34 24.51
CA GLY A 259 31.89 15.23 23.83
C GLY A 259 32.01 15.37 22.29
N VAL A 260 31.16 16.18 21.65
CA VAL A 260 31.02 16.21 20.18
C VAL A 260 32.08 17.10 19.50
N ARG A 261 32.70 18.04 20.22
CA ARG A 261 33.70 18.95 19.62
C ARG A 261 35.10 18.35 19.42
N ARG A 262 35.40 17.17 19.97
CA ARG A 262 36.75 16.57 19.91
C ARG A 262 36.93 15.60 18.73
N ALA A 263 35.87 15.23 18.00
CA ALA A 263 35.93 14.24 16.92
C ALA A 263 36.22 14.81 15.51
N LEU A 264 36.22 16.15 15.32
CA LEU A 264 36.42 16.77 14.01
C LEU A 264 37.81 17.38 13.77
N SER A 265 38.73 17.30 14.74
CA SER A 265 40.07 17.92 14.63
C SER A 265 41.20 16.98 14.17
N ARG A 266 40.88 15.79 13.63
CA ARG A 266 41.91 14.82 13.22
C ARG A 266 41.64 14.21 11.85
N LYS A 267 41.48 15.04 10.82
CA LYS A 267 41.63 14.60 9.42
C LYS A 267 42.03 15.75 8.52
N GLY A 268 43.34 15.92 8.37
CA GLY A 268 43.94 16.98 7.55
C GLY A 268 45.46 16.96 7.62
N SER A 269 46.08 15.85 7.20
CA SER A 269 47.49 15.86 6.78
C SER A 269 47.81 14.59 5.99
N LYS A 270 48.41 14.83 4.82
CA LYS A 270 48.90 13.92 3.77
C LYS A 270 47.90 13.54 2.70
#